data_AF-A0AAD8BMN5-F1
#
_entry.id   AF-A0AAD8BMN5-F1
#
_cell.length_a   1.000
_cell.length_b   1.000
_cell.length_c   1.000
_cell.angle_alpha   90.00
_cell.angle_beta   90.00
_cell.angle_gamma   90.00
#
_symmetry.space_group_name_H-M   'P 1'
#
loop_
_entity.id
_entity.type
_entity.pdbx_description
1 polymer ?
#
loop_
_entity_poly.entity_id
_entity_poly.type
_entity_poly.pdbx_seq_one_letter_code
_entity_poly.pdbx_strand_id
1 'polypeptide(L)'
;MEQVIQFIKRFPTLPSHYCRKDSKLLYLEPGLSLSKMYTMYTEDTAINHKHVSKKIFDKIFHSLDLSFNNPRKDQCDTCVAYKQGSVDSVSFQEHIEMKDRARHSKALDKELAAENDMLKVATMDMQQLLLGPKSFASAVYYKRKLSVYNFTLYDFKSKDVFCYLWHEGQGGLDSDEFASIIVDFLLSVPDNVESVIFWSDGCTYQNRNANLSSAIKYMFVNNLKPTLKEVHQKYLTRGHTQMEADSVHAAIETNS
;
A
#
# COMPACT_ATOMS: atom_id res chain seq x y z
N MET A 1 -26.83 -16.73 23.09
CA MET A 1 -25.35 -16.59 23.07
C MET A 1 -24.76 -17.31 21.87
N GLU A 2 -25.11 -18.58 21.63
CA GLU A 2 -24.60 -19.38 20.51
C GLU A 2 -24.87 -18.77 19.12
N GLN A 3 -26.04 -18.17 18.90
CA GLN A 3 -26.39 -17.46 17.66
C GLN A 3 -25.45 -16.28 17.36
N VAL A 4 -25.02 -15.53 18.38
CA VAL A 4 -24.08 -14.40 18.23
C VAL A 4 -22.70 -14.91 17.84
N ILE A 5 -22.24 -15.99 18.47
CA ILE A 5 -20.95 -16.63 18.15
C ILE A 5 -20.96 -17.14 16.71
N GLN A 6 -22.04 -17.82 16.29
CA GLN A 6 -22.20 -18.29 14.91
C GLN A 6 -22.20 -17.14 13.91
N PHE A 7 -22.86 -16.02 14.23
CA PHE A 7 -22.82 -14.81 13.40
C PHE A 7 -21.41 -14.24 13.28
N ILE A 8 -20.69 -14.04 14.40
CA ILE A 8 -19.33 -13.48 14.40
C ILE A 8 -18.35 -14.39 13.63
N LYS A 9 -18.53 -15.71 13.67
CA LYS A 9 -17.69 -16.67 12.92
C LYS A 9 -17.92 -16.70 11.41
N ARG A 10 -18.95 -16.01 10.88
CA ARG A 10 -19.17 -15.87 9.43
C ARG A 10 -18.18 -14.91 8.77
N PHE A 11 -17.61 -13.99 9.55
CA PHE A 11 -16.65 -13.04 9.03
C PHE A 11 -15.29 -13.72 8.78
N PRO A 12 -14.66 -13.49 7.62
CA PRO A 12 -13.34 -14.03 7.35
C PRO A 12 -12.33 -13.47 8.37
N THR A 13 -11.53 -14.36 8.93
CA THR A 13 -10.47 -14.01 9.88
C THR A 13 -9.11 -14.33 9.28
N LEU A 14 -8.16 -13.44 9.48
CA LEU A 14 -6.77 -13.64 9.11
C LEU A 14 -5.97 -14.14 10.32
N PRO A 15 -5.13 -15.19 10.16
CA PRO A 15 -4.20 -15.57 11.21
C PRO A 15 -3.19 -14.45 11.42
N SER A 16 -2.67 -14.35 12.65
CA SER A 16 -1.57 -13.46 12.96
C SER A 16 -0.30 -13.87 12.22
N HIS A 17 -0.11 -13.42 10.99
CA HIS A 17 1.11 -13.72 10.23
C HIS A 17 2.38 -13.09 10.83
N TYR A 18 2.25 -12.22 11.85
CA TYR A 18 3.35 -11.45 12.43
C TYR A 18 3.35 -11.34 13.97
N CYS A 19 2.63 -12.18 14.72
CA CYS A 19 2.88 -12.33 16.17
C CYS A 19 3.51 -13.68 16.47
N ARG A 20 4.47 -13.64 17.41
CA ARG A 20 5.15 -14.73 18.12
C ARG A 20 4.33 -16.03 18.22
N LYS A 21 5.06 -17.14 18.27
CA LYS A 21 4.64 -18.55 18.42
C LYS A 21 3.49 -18.87 19.41
N ASP A 22 3.04 -17.93 20.25
CA ASP A 22 2.15 -18.19 21.39
C ASP A 22 0.83 -17.37 21.40
N SER A 23 0.50 -16.59 20.37
CA SER A 23 -0.79 -15.86 20.33
C SER A 23 -1.88 -16.64 19.59
N LYS A 24 -3.02 -16.92 20.25
CA LYS A 24 -4.23 -17.53 19.66
C LYS A 24 -5.15 -16.52 18.94
N LEU A 25 -4.75 -15.25 18.87
CA LEU A 25 -5.59 -14.15 18.40
C LEU A 25 -5.74 -14.11 16.87
N LEU A 26 -6.99 -14.03 16.40
CA LEU A 26 -7.38 -13.91 14.99
C LEU A 26 -7.83 -12.47 14.67
N TYR A 27 -7.55 -12.00 13.46
CA TYR A 27 -7.84 -10.61 13.06
C TYR A 27 -8.97 -10.53 12.04
N LEU A 28 -9.89 -9.59 12.23
CA LEU A 28 -10.99 -9.31 11.30
C LEU A 28 -10.54 -8.33 10.20
N GLU A 29 -11.20 -8.39 9.04
CA GLU A 29 -10.93 -7.56 7.86
C GLU A 29 -10.87 -6.05 8.22
N PRO A 30 -9.90 -5.29 7.66
CA PRO A 30 -9.87 -3.83 7.80
C PRO A 30 -11.21 -3.18 7.41
N GLY A 31 -11.67 -2.21 8.20
CA GLY A 31 -12.93 -1.49 7.97
C GLY A 31 -14.16 -2.09 8.68
N LEU A 32 -14.05 -3.28 9.28
CA LEU A 32 -15.02 -3.79 10.25
C LEU A 32 -14.84 -3.10 11.61
N SER A 33 -15.94 -2.88 12.32
CA SER A 33 -15.94 -2.40 13.71
C SER A 33 -17.04 -3.09 14.50
N LEU A 34 -16.91 -3.13 15.83
CA LEU A 34 -17.92 -3.68 16.74
C LEU A 34 -19.31 -3.10 16.48
N SER A 35 -19.38 -1.78 16.27
CA SER A 35 -20.63 -1.09 15.94
C SER A 35 -21.21 -1.55 14.60
N LYS A 36 -20.38 -1.69 13.53
CA LYS A 36 -20.85 -2.17 12.23
C LYS A 36 -21.32 -3.63 12.29
N MET A 37 -20.58 -4.49 12.98
CA MET A 37 -20.95 -5.90 13.17
C MET A 37 -22.24 -6.05 13.96
N TYR A 38 -22.46 -5.20 14.98
CA TYR A 38 -23.72 -5.21 15.73
C TYR A 38 -24.91 -4.77 14.87
N THR A 39 -24.74 -3.73 14.03
CA THR A 39 -25.78 -3.32 13.07
C THR A 39 -26.13 -4.46 12.12
N MET A 40 -25.13 -5.11 11.51
CA MET A 40 -25.34 -6.28 10.64
C MET A 40 -26.02 -7.44 11.38
N TYR A 41 -25.66 -7.68 12.64
CA TYR A 41 -26.30 -8.70 13.47
C TYR A 41 -27.79 -8.41 13.70
N THR A 42 -28.14 -7.15 14.00
CA THR A 42 -29.53 -6.75 14.20
C THR A 42 -30.35 -6.84 12.91
N GLU A 43 -29.74 -6.58 11.76
CA GLU A 43 -30.36 -6.74 10.44
C GLU A 43 -30.57 -8.23 10.08
N ASP A 44 -29.56 -9.09 10.30
CA ASP A 44 -29.62 -10.54 10.04
C ASP A 44 -30.67 -11.26 10.91
N THR A 45 -30.96 -10.70 12.10
CA THR A 45 -31.92 -11.26 13.06
C THR A 45 -33.27 -10.54 13.10
N ALA A 46 -33.48 -9.54 12.24
CA ALA A 46 -34.69 -8.72 12.19
C ALA A 46 -35.96 -9.56 11.90
N ILE A 47 -35.83 -10.66 11.16
CA ILE A 47 -36.95 -11.55 10.79
C ILE A 47 -37.50 -12.32 12.00
N ASN A 48 -36.69 -12.54 13.05
CA ASN A 48 -37.04 -13.39 14.20
C ASN A 48 -37.15 -12.63 15.55
N HIS A 49 -36.99 -11.30 15.55
CA HIS A 49 -37.06 -10.41 16.74
C HIS A 49 -36.29 -10.87 18.00
N LYS A 50 -35.23 -11.67 17.85
CA LYS A 50 -34.45 -12.24 18.96
C LYS A 50 -32.98 -11.83 18.90
N HIS A 51 -32.69 -10.53 18.89
CA HIS A 51 -31.33 -10.05 19.03
C HIS A 51 -30.99 -9.77 20.51
N VAL A 52 -29.73 -9.99 20.87
CA VAL A 52 -29.20 -9.58 22.18
C VAL A 52 -28.88 -8.09 22.15
N SER A 53 -28.80 -7.45 23.33
CA SER A 53 -28.37 -6.06 23.42
C SER A 53 -26.91 -5.89 23.00
N LYS A 54 -26.54 -4.68 22.54
CA LYS A 54 -25.16 -4.33 22.18
C LYS A 54 -24.16 -4.68 23.28
N LYS A 55 -24.51 -4.43 24.55
CA LYS A 55 -23.66 -4.79 25.70
C LYS A 55 -23.36 -6.30 25.77
N ILE A 56 -24.35 -7.14 25.48
CA ILE A 56 -24.17 -8.59 25.47
C ILE A 56 -23.37 -9.02 24.24
N PHE A 57 -23.61 -8.41 23.08
CA PHE A 57 -22.85 -8.64 21.86
C PHE A 57 -21.36 -8.31 22.05
N ASP A 58 -21.05 -7.12 22.59
CA ASP A 58 -19.68 -6.67 22.87
C ASP A 58 -18.99 -7.62 23.85
N LYS A 59 -19.69 -8.05 24.91
CA LYS A 59 -19.17 -9.03 25.88
C LYS A 59 -18.85 -10.38 25.22
N ILE A 60 -19.71 -10.85 24.31
CA ILE A 60 -19.47 -12.10 23.56
C ILE A 60 -18.29 -11.91 22.60
N PHE A 61 -18.22 -10.79 21.88
CA PHE A 61 -17.10 -10.49 20.99
C PHE A 61 -15.76 -10.50 21.74
N HIS A 62 -15.67 -9.81 22.89
CA HIS A 62 -14.46 -9.79 23.70
C HIS A 62 -14.14 -11.12 24.40
N SER A 63 -15.08 -12.06 24.45
CA SER A 63 -14.82 -13.43 24.90
C SER A 63 -14.25 -14.34 23.80
N LEU A 64 -14.25 -13.88 22.55
CA LEU A 64 -13.60 -14.55 21.44
C LEU A 64 -12.17 -14.01 21.31
N ASP A 65 -11.23 -14.87 20.89
CA ASP A 65 -9.85 -14.49 20.58
C ASP A 65 -9.77 -13.69 19.26
N LEU A 66 -10.59 -12.63 19.10
CA LEU A 66 -10.73 -11.82 17.90
C LEU A 66 -10.34 -10.36 18.18
N SER A 67 -9.68 -9.73 17.21
CA SER A 67 -9.38 -8.29 17.25
C SER A 67 -9.59 -7.64 15.89
N PHE A 68 -9.89 -6.34 15.91
CA PHE A 68 -9.86 -5.53 14.70
C PHE A 68 -8.40 -5.32 14.28
N ASN A 69 -8.12 -5.45 12.98
CA ASN A 69 -6.79 -5.23 12.47
C ASN A 69 -6.35 -3.80 12.81
N ASN A 70 -5.34 -3.67 13.67
CA ASN A 70 -4.76 -2.39 14.01
C ASN A 70 -3.57 -2.17 13.06
N PRO A 71 -3.46 -1.02 12.36
CA PRO A 71 -2.43 -0.84 11.35
C PRO A 71 -1.06 -0.82 12.04
N ARG A 72 -0.26 -1.87 11.84
CA ARG A 72 1.20 -1.81 12.03
C ARG A 72 1.81 -1.03 10.85
N LYS A 73 1.40 0.22 10.65
CA LYS A 73 2.08 1.06 9.67
C LYS A 73 3.49 1.35 10.20
N ASP A 74 4.48 1.03 9.38
CA ASP A 74 5.84 1.61 9.37
C ASP A 74 6.79 1.24 10.52
N GLN A 75 6.81 -0.02 10.98
CA GLN A 75 7.92 -0.49 11.80
C GLN A 75 8.99 -1.15 10.93
N CYS A 76 10.16 -0.52 10.84
CA CYS A 76 11.33 -1.11 10.20
C CYS A 76 11.82 -2.33 10.98
N ASP A 77 11.88 -3.49 10.32
CA ASP A 77 12.31 -4.76 10.90
C ASP A 77 13.68 -4.65 11.58
N THR A 78 14.66 -3.99 10.95
CA THR A 78 16.00 -3.79 11.51
C THR A 78 15.96 -2.98 12.81
N CYS A 79 15.16 -1.90 12.84
CA CYS A 79 14.98 -1.07 14.03
C CYS A 79 14.30 -1.83 15.18
N VAL A 80 13.32 -2.67 14.85
CA VAL A 80 12.64 -3.52 15.84
C VAL A 80 13.58 -4.61 16.35
N ALA A 81 14.33 -5.25 15.46
CA ALA A 81 15.29 -6.30 15.80
C ALA A 81 16.42 -5.78 16.70
N TYR A 82 16.92 -4.56 16.45
CA TYR A 82 17.87 -3.90 17.34
C TYR A 82 17.29 -3.66 18.74
N LYS A 83 16.05 -3.13 18.83
CA LYS A 83 15.36 -2.97 20.13
C LYS A 83 15.15 -4.28 20.88
N GLN A 84 15.02 -5.39 20.15
CA GLN A 84 14.89 -6.74 20.70
C GLN A 84 16.24 -7.42 20.98
N GLY A 85 17.37 -6.73 20.73
CA GLY A 85 18.71 -7.26 20.94
C GLY A 85 19.13 -8.33 19.92
N SER A 86 18.44 -8.42 18.78
CA SER A 86 18.70 -9.42 17.73
C SER A 86 19.62 -8.89 16.61
N VAL A 87 19.97 -7.61 16.63
CA VAL A 87 20.89 -6.95 15.69
C VAL A 87 21.93 -6.19 16.51
N ASP A 88 23.19 -6.21 16.07
CA ASP A 88 24.28 -5.49 16.74
C ASP A 88 24.25 -3.99 16.46
N SER A 89 24.98 -3.21 17.26
CA SER A 89 25.01 -1.75 17.14
C SER A 89 25.65 -1.25 15.85
N VAL A 90 26.58 -2.00 15.25
CA VAL A 90 27.26 -1.58 14.01
C VAL A 90 26.29 -1.70 12.84
N SER A 91 25.65 -2.86 12.69
CA SER A 91 24.62 -3.08 11.66
C SER A 91 23.45 -2.09 11.79
N PHE A 92 23.04 -1.76 13.02
CA PHE A 92 22.01 -0.75 13.25
C PHE A 92 22.48 0.66 12.85
N GLN A 93 23.70 1.04 13.19
CA GLN A 93 24.26 2.34 12.84
C GLN A 93 24.36 2.51 11.32
N GLU A 94 24.85 1.49 10.60
CA GLU A 94 24.88 1.48 9.13
C GLU A 94 23.47 1.64 8.53
N HIS A 95 22.47 0.95 9.07
CA HIS A 95 21.08 1.08 8.64
C HIS A 95 20.54 2.50 8.83
N ILE A 96 20.84 3.14 9.96
CA ILE A 96 20.44 4.54 10.23
C ILE A 96 21.14 5.50 9.28
N GLU A 97 22.44 5.32 9.03
CA GLU A 97 23.18 6.14 8.07
C GLU A 97 22.65 5.99 6.65
N MET A 98 22.31 4.77 6.22
CA MET A 98 21.68 4.56 4.91
C MET A 98 20.34 5.28 4.80
N LYS A 99 19.51 5.18 5.85
CA LYS A 99 18.22 5.87 5.94
C LYS A 99 18.40 7.39 5.86
N ASP A 100 19.33 7.96 6.61
CA ASP A 100 19.57 9.41 6.63
C ASP A 100 20.16 9.89 5.29
N ARG A 101 21.09 9.12 4.70
CA ARG A 101 21.62 9.41 3.35
C ARG A 101 20.52 9.41 2.29
N ALA A 102 19.65 8.40 2.28
CA ALA A 102 18.57 8.30 1.31
C ALA A 102 17.59 9.48 1.44
N ARG A 103 17.19 9.83 2.67
CA ARG A 103 16.31 10.98 2.93
C ARG A 103 16.95 12.31 2.54
N HIS A 104 18.23 12.49 2.84
CA HIS A 104 18.97 13.69 2.46
C HIS A 104 19.07 13.81 0.94
N SER A 105 19.41 12.73 0.23
CA SER A 105 19.45 12.74 -1.23
C SER A 105 18.07 13.03 -1.84
N LYS A 106 16.98 12.49 -1.28
CA LYS A 106 15.62 12.77 -1.75
C LYS A 106 15.26 14.26 -1.57
N ALA A 107 15.67 14.86 -0.45
CA ALA A 107 15.46 16.29 -0.20
C ALA A 107 16.22 17.16 -1.21
N LEU A 108 17.49 16.84 -1.48
CA LEU A 108 18.28 17.55 -2.48
C LEU A 108 17.69 17.43 -3.89
N ASP A 109 17.26 16.23 -4.30
CA ASP A 109 16.63 16.05 -5.61
C ASP A 109 15.34 16.88 -5.75
N LYS A 110 14.58 17.02 -4.66
CA LYS A 110 13.37 17.84 -4.63
C LYS A 110 13.67 19.33 -4.77
N GLU A 111 14.74 19.81 -4.13
CA GLU A 111 15.22 21.19 -4.28
C GLU A 111 15.70 21.45 -5.72
N LEU A 112 16.50 20.54 -6.27
CA LEU A 112 16.96 20.61 -7.66
C LEU A 112 15.79 20.64 -8.66
N ALA A 113 14.76 19.83 -8.43
CA ALA A 113 13.56 19.81 -9.28
C ALA A 113 12.79 21.15 -9.22
N ALA A 114 12.77 21.82 -8.07
CA ALA A 114 12.10 23.11 -7.95
C ALA A 114 12.79 24.16 -8.85
N GLU A 115 14.11 24.16 -8.90
CA GLU A 115 14.91 25.14 -9.65
C GLU A 115 15.13 24.78 -11.13
N ASN A 116 14.96 23.51 -11.52
CA ASN A 116 15.23 23.03 -12.88
C ASN A 116 13.96 22.50 -13.56
N ASP A 117 13.47 23.20 -14.59
CA ASP A 117 12.30 22.76 -15.38
C ASP A 117 12.57 21.54 -16.27
N MET A 118 13.84 21.22 -16.54
CA MET A 118 14.24 20.05 -17.34
C MET A 118 14.35 18.77 -16.49
N LEU A 119 14.28 18.89 -15.16
CA LEU A 119 14.36 17.77 -14.23
C LEU A 119 12.99 17.50 -13.64
N LYS A 120 12.51 16.26 -13.78
CA LYS A 120 11.31 15.77 -13.12
C LYS A 120 11.69 14.78 -12.03
N VAL A 121 11.17 14.98 -10.83
CA VAL A 121 11.38 14.06 -9.72
C VAL A 121 10.02 13.56 -9.27
N ALA A 122 9.84 12.25 -9.25
CA ALA A 122 8.59 11.63 -8.86
C ALA A 122 8.81 10.53 -7.82
N THR A 123 7.82 10.34 -6.94
CA THR A 123 7.72 9.11 -6.15
C THR A 123 6.75 8.16 -6.81
N MET A 124 6.97 6.86 -6.62
CA MET A 124 6.07 5.82 -7.10
C MET A 124 5.78 4.81 -6.00
N ASP A 125 4.50 4.47 -5.84
CA ASP A 125 4.05 3.51 -4.85
C ASP A 125 2.77 2.78 -5.28
N MET A 126 2.59 1.57 -4.76
CA MET A 126 1.42 0.74 -5.02
C MET A 126 0.44 0.82 -3.83
N GLN A 127 -0.78 1.26 -4.09
CA GLN A 127 -1.81 1.37 -3.07
C GLN A 127 -2.24 -0.01 -2.57
N GLN A 128 -2.58 -0.11 -1.28
CA GLN A 128 -3.22 -1.31 -0.74
C GLN A 128 -4.42 -1.75 -1.60
N LEU A 129 -4.55 -3.07 -1.80
CA LEU A 129 -5.58 -3.69 -2.62
C LEU A 129 -6.97 -3.07 -2.39
N LEU A 130 -7.54 -2.52 -3.45
CA LEU A 130 -8.91 -2.01 -3.45
C LEU A 130 -9.86 -3.15 -3.84
N LEU A 131 -11.01 -3.23 -3.17
CA LEU A 131 -12.04 -4.24 -3.46
C LEU A 131 -13.30 -3.55 -3.98
N GLY A 132 -13.74 -3.94 -5.18
CA GLY A 132 -14.96 -3.42 -5.83
C GLY A 132 -16.00 -4.52 -6.11
N PRO A 133 -17.30 -4.18 -6.24
CA PRO A 133 -17.94 -2.90 -5.91
C PRO A 133 -18.11 -2.71 -4.40
N LYS A 134 -18.01 -1.46 -3.93
CA LYS A 134 -18.41 -1.09 -2.56
C LYS A 134 -19.93 -1.08 -2.49
N SER A 135 -20.52 -2.05 -1.79
CA SER A 135 -21.95 -2.13 -1.57
C SER A 135 -22.25 -2.47 -0.11
N PHE A 136 -23.22 -1.77 0.46
CA PHE A 136 -23.74 -2.03 1.81
C PHE A 136 -24.78 -3.16 1.83
N ALA A 137 -25.09 -3.77 0.69
CA ALA A 137 -26.01 -4.89 0.63
C ALA A 137 -25.38 -6.13 1.27
N SER A 138 -26.09 -6.73 2.22
CA SER A 138 -25.67 -7.95 2.94
C SER A 138 -25.27 -9.10 2.00
N ALA A 139 -25.90 -9.19 0.83
CA ALA A 139 -25.60 -10.20 -0.19
C ALA A 139 -24.21 -10.07 -0.83
N VAL A 140 -23.57 -8.89 -0.79
CA VAL A 140 -22.24 -8.64 -1.38
C VAL A 140 -21.11 -9.10 -0.46
N TYR A 141 -21.35 -9.20 0.85
CA TYR A 141 -20.36 -9.71 1.81
C TYR A 141 -19.97 -11.18 1.57
N TYR A 142 -20.86 -11.97 0.96
CA TYR A 142 -20.63 -13.38 0.66
C TYR A 142 -20.14 -13.64 -0.78
N LYS A 143 -19.94 -12.58 -1.57
CA LYS A 143 -19.47 -12.70 -2.97
C LYS A 143 -18.00 -12.31 -3.07
N ARG A 144 -17.27 -12.96 -3.99
CA ARG A 144 -15.89 -12.57 -4.31
C ARG A 144 -15.92 -11.15 -4.89
N LYS A 145 -15.25 -10.23 -4.23
CA LYS A 145 -15.08 -8.85 -4.71
C LYS A 145 -13.98 -8.83 -5.76
N LEU A 146 -14.14 -7.94 -6.73
CA LEU A 146 -13.15 -7.67 -7.77
C LEU A 146 -11.95 -6.95 -7.14
N SER A 147 -10.77 -7.53 -7.31
CA SER A 147 -9.50 -6.90 -6.97
C SER A 147 -9.21 -5.76 -7.94
N VAL A 148 -9.04 -4.55 -7.40
CA VAL A 148 -8.65 -3.35 -8.14
C VAL A 148 -7.32 -2.87 -7.57
N TYR A 149 -6.37 -2.63 -8.47
CA TYR A 149 -5.03 -2.18 -8.17
C TYR A 149 -4.89 -0.71 -8.57
N ASN A 150 -4.09 0.04 -7.82
CA ASN A 150 -3.75 1.41 -8.14
C ASN A 150 -2.25 1.61 -7.94
N PHE A 151 -1.53 1.94 -9.01
CA PHE A 151 -0.14 2.37 -8.96
C PHE A 151 -0.07 3.88 -9.14
N THR A 152 0.55 4.56 -8.19
CA THR A 152 0.51 6.03 -8.12
C THR A 152 1.89 6.59 -8.34
N LEU A 153 2.02 7.52 -9.29
CA LEU A 153 3.19 8.38 -9.42
C LEU A 153 2.83 9.80 -8.98
N TYR A 154 3.67 10.37 -8.12
CA TYR A 154 3.50 11.73 -7.59
C TYR A 154 4.68 12.59 -8.01
N ASP A 155 4.44 13.65 -8.78
CA ASP A 155 5.47 14.61 -9.19
C ASP A 155 5.70 15.67 -8.11
N PHE A 156 6.96 15.84 -7.69
CA PHE A 156 7.33 16.80 -6.68
C PHE A 156 7.13 18.25 -7.07
N LYS A 157 7.35 18.60 -8.34
CA LYS A 157 7.35 20.00 -8.76
C LYS A 157 5.92 20.49 -8.98
N SER A 158 5.20 19.83 -9.89
CA SER A 158 3.81 20.19 -10.22
C SER A 158 2.81 19.84 -9.12
N LYS A 159 3.14 18.87 -8.25
CA LYS A 159 2.20 18.22 -7.32
C LYS A 159 1.14 17.37 -8.03
N ASP A 160 1.32 17.11 -9.33
CA ASP A 160 0.45 16.25 -10.10
C ASP A 160 0.55 14.80 -9.62
N VAL A 161 -0.59 14.12 -9.69
CA VAL A 161 -0.74 12.73 -9.28
C VAL A 161 -1.29 11.92 -10.43
N PHE A 162 -0.58 10.86 -10.78
CA PHE A 162 -0.93 9.95 -11.86
C PHE A 162 -1.32 8.61 -11.23
N CYS A 163 -2.62 8.30 -11.26
CA CYS A 163 -3.16 7.03 -10.77
C CYS A 163 -3.42 6.08 -11.93
N TYR A 164 -2.68 4.98 -11.99
CA TYR A 164 -2.89 3.91 -12.95
C TYR A 164 -3.74 2.83 -12.28
N LEU A 165 -5.02 2.77 -12.65
CA LEU A 165 -5.96 1.78 -12.12
C LEU A 165 -6.21 0.66 -13.11
N TRP A 166 -6.13 -0.58 -12.63
CA TRP A 166 -6.56 -1.76 -13.36
C TRP A 166 -7.14 -2.80 -12.41
N HIS A 167 -7.94 -3.73 -12.92
CA HIS A 167 -8.49 -4.83 -12.12
C HIS A 167 -7.88 -6.17 -12.50
N GLU A 168 -8.07 -7.19 -11.66
CA GLU A 168 -7.54 -8.57 -11.86
C GLU A 168 -7.94 -9.26 -13.17
N GLY A 169 -8.89 -8.69 -13.92
CA GLY A 169 -9.31 -9.18 -15.24
C GLY A 169 -8.61 -8.49 -16.41
N GLN A 170 -7.90 -7.39 -16.15
CA GLN A 170 -7.13 -6.63 -17.14
C GLN A 170 -5.64 -6.93 -17.08
N GLY A 171 -5.12 -7.22 -15.89
CA GLY A 171 -3.70 -7.48 -15.66
C GLY A 171 -3.42 -7.97 -14.24
N GLY A 172 -2.23 -8.51 -14.04
CA GLY A 172 -1.74 -9.02 -12.77
C GLY A 172 -1.03 -7.97 -11.92
N LEU A 173 -0.11 -8.45 -11.09
CA LEU A 173 0.83 -7.64 -10.31
C LEU A 173 2.27 -8.07 -10.64
N ASP A 174 2.54 -8.33 -11.92
CA ASP A 174 3.85 -8.72 -12.39
C ASP A 174 4.69 -7.51 -12.81
N SER A 175 5.98 -7.75 -12.97
CA SER A 175 6.94 -6.69 -13.30
C SER A 175 6.71 -6.07 -14.68
N ASP A 176 6.03 -6.76 -15.60
CA ASP A 176 5.85 -6.29 -16.97
C ASP A 176 4.74 -5.22 -17.00
N GLU A 177 3.71 -5.38 -16.15
CA GLU A 177 2.67 -4.36 -15.95
C GLU A 177 3.24 -3.08 -15.33
N PHE A 178 4.05 -3.19 -14.27
CA PHE A 178 4.70 -2.02 -13.69
C PHE A 178 5.69 -1.35 -14.65
N ALA A 179 6.46 -2.14 -15.41
CA ALA A 179 7.37 -1.61 -16.41
C ALA A 179 6.61 -0.85 -17.51
N SER A 180 5.49 -1.39 -17.98
CA SER A 180 4.64 -0.75 -18.98
C SER A 180 4.07 0.57 -18.47
N ILE A 181 3.57 0.61 -17.23
CA ILE A 181 3.06 1.84 -16.59
C ILE A 181 4.16 2.90 -16.46
N ILE A 182 5.35 2.52 -16.01
CA ILE A 182 6.46 3.47 -15.83
C ILE A 182 6.94 4.00 -17.18
N VAL A 183 7.01 3.15 -18.21
CA VAL A 183 7.33 3.59 -19.58
C VAL A 183 6.25 4.53 -20.12
N ASP A 184 4.97 4.22 -19.94
CA ASP A 184 3.87 5.10 -20.35
C ASP A 184 3.98 6.48 -19.69
N PHE A 185 4.25 6.51 -18.38
CA PHE A 185 4.53 7.76 -17.67
C PHE A 185 5.73 8.51 -18.27
N LEU A 186 6.85 7.82 -18.54
CA LEU A 186 8.03 8.44 -19.15
C LEU A 186 7.77 8.99 -20.56
N LEU A 187 6.91 8.35 -21.35
CA LEU A 187 6.51 8.86 -22.66
C LEU A 187 5.59 10.08 -22.55
N SER A 188 4.79 10.15 -21.48
CA SER A 188 3.88 11.27 -21.21
C SER A 188 4.55 12.53 -20.68
N VAL A 189 5.82 12.47 -20.26
CA VAL A 189 6.50 13.65 -19.69
C VAL A 189 6.66 14.76 -20.75
N PRO A 190 6.52 16.04 -20.36
CA PRO A 190 6.68 17.16 -21.28
C PRO A 190 8.01 17.13 -22.04
N ASP A 191 8.01 17.63 -23.28
CA ASP A 191 9.19 17.63 -24.16
C ASP A 191 10.35 18.50 -23.66
N ASN A 192 10.11 19.42 -22.73
CA ASN A 192 11.19 20.18 -22.08
C ASN A 192 11.94 19.37 -21.00
N VAL A 193 11.43 18.20 -20.59
CA VAL A 193 12.07 17.35 -19.58
C VAL A 193 13.16 16.51 -20.23
N GLU A 194 14.38 16.63 -19.70
CA GLU A 194 15.56 15.89 -20.14
C GLU A 194 15.98 14.78 -19.16
N SER A 195 15.59 14.88 -17.89
CA SER A 195 15.95 13.91 -16.87
C SER A 195 14.79 13.62 -15.93
N VAL A 196 14.60 12.34 -15.59
CA VAL A 196 13.58 11.89 -14.62
C VAL A 196 14.27 11.12 -13.48
N ILE A 197 13.97 11.47 -12.23
CA ILE A 197 14.39 10.71 -11.05
C ILE A 197 13.16 10.10 -10.39
N PHE A 198 13.15 8.78 -10.27
CA PHE A 198 12.15 8.06 -9.48
C PHE A 198 12.68 7.73 -8.09
N TRP A 199 11.87 8.01 -7.08
CA TRP A 199 12.05 7.54 -5.71
C TRP A 199 11.01 6.48 -5.37
N SER A 200 11.45 5.34 -4.85
CA SER A 200 10.56 4.22 -4.50
C SER A 200 11.06 3.42 -3.30
N ASP A 201 10.24 2.46 -2.86
CA ASP A 201 10.55 1.53 -1.76
C ASP A 201 11.55 0.41 -2.13
N GLY A 202 11.92 0.29 -3.42
CA GLY A 202 12.83 -0.75 -3.90
C GLY A 202 12.21 -2.14 -3.98
N CYS A 203 10.89 -2.24 -4.06
CA CYS A 203 10.18 -3.50 -4.26
C CYS A 203 10.62 -4.20 -5.55
N THR A 204 11.16 -5.41 -5.41
CA THR A 204 11.84 -6.12 -6.51
C THR A 204 10.91 -6.43 -7.67
N TYR A 205 9.68 -6.90 -7.41
CA TYR A 205 8.77 -7.21 -8.51
C TYR A 205 8.14 -5.98 -9.16
N GLN A 206 8.17 -4.81 -8.50
CA GLN A 206 7.55 -3.59 -9.02
C GLN A 206 8.56 -2.69 -9.73
N ASN A 207 9.58 -2.26 -8.99
CA ASN A 207 10.46 -1.15 -9.39
C ASN A 207 11.95 -1.49 -9.37
N ARG A 208 12.37 -2.55 -8.66
CA ARG A 208 13.78 -2.96 -8.60
C ARG A 208 14.00 -4.31 -9.28
N ASN A 209 13.79 -4.34 -10.60
CA ASN A 209 14.02 -5.53 -11.44
C ASN A 209 14.66 -5.22 -12.80
N ALA A 210 15.13 -6.29 -13.44
CA ALA A 210 15.70 -6.25 -14.78
C ALA A 210 14.67 -5.93 -15.87
N ASN A 211 13.39 -6.26 -15.66
CA ASN A 211 12.34 -6.02 -16.66
C ASN A 211 12.12 -4.52 -16.87
N LEU A 212 11.97 -3.75 -15.79
CA LEU A 212 11.90 -2.29 -15.84
C LEU A 212 13.15 -1.69 -16.49
N SER A 213 14.33 -2.14 -16.08
CA SER A 213 15.60 -1.65 -16.65
C SER A 213 15.70 -1.94 -18.16
N SER A 214 15.20 -3.10 -18.59
CA SER A 214 15.18 -3.51 -20.00
C SER A 214 14.15 -2.72 -20.80
N ALA A 215 12.98 -2.44 -20.23
CA ALA A 215 11.94 -1.62 -20.84
C ALA A 215 12.41 -0.17 -21.05
N ILE A 216 13.02 0.44 -20.03
CA ILE A 216 13.61 1.78 -20.13
C ILE A 216 14.73 1.80 -21.19
N LYS A 217 15.62 0.81 -21.17
CA LYS A 217 16.68 0.69 -22.18
C LYS A 217 16.10 0.57 -23.60
N TYR A 218 15.06 -0.24 -23.78
CA TYR A 218 14.38 -0.38 -25.05
C TYR A 218 13.81 0.96 -25.53
N MET A 219 13.16 1.71 -24.64
CA MET A 219 12.65 3.06 -24.94
C MET A 219 13.76 4.00 -25.44
N PHE A 220 14.92 4.01 -24.78
CA PHE A 220 16.07 4.82 -25.19
C PHE A 220 16.67 4.37 -26.52
N VAL A 221 16.92 3.08 -26.71
CA VAL A 221 17.54 2.52 -27.94
C VAL A 221 16.67 2.77 -29.17
N ASN A 222 15.34 2.70 -29.02
CA ASN A 222 14.40 2.96 -30.10
C ASN A 222 14.01 4.45 -30.22
N ASN A 223 14.64 5.32 -29.43
CA ASN A 223 14.42 6.77 -29.44
C ASN A 223 12.93 7.16 -29.31
N LEU A 224 12.19 6.45 -28.45
CA LEU A 224 10.74 6.67 -28.29
C LEU A 224 10.42 8.02 -27.64
N LYS A 225 11.36 8.59 -26.88
CA LYS A 225 11.28 9.92 -26.28
C LYS A 225 12.61 10.68 -26.46
N PRO A 226 12.83 11.33 -27.61
CA PRO A 226 14.14 11.93 -27.94
C PRO A 226 14.61 13.03 -27.00
N THR A 227 13.69 13.70 -26.31
CA THR A 227 14.00 14.80 -25.39
C THR A 227 14.56 14.28 -24.06
N LEU A 228 14.19 13.07 -23.67
CA LEU A 228 14.61 12.45 -22.41
C LEU A 228 15.98 11.82 -22.62
N LYS A 229 16.95 12.19 -21.78
CA LYS A 229 18.35 11.75 -21.86
C LYS A 229 18.71 10.78 -20.73
N GLU A 230 18.12 10.96 -19.55
CA GLU A 230 18.46 10.19 -18.36
C GLU A 230 17.24 9.80 -17.54
N VAL A 231 17.27 8.58 -17.00
CA VAL A 231 16.32 8.10 -15.99
C VAL A 231 17.10 7.52 -14.82
N HIS A 232 16.90 8.07 -13.63
CA HIS A 232 17.54 7.64 -12.39
C HIS A 232 16.52 6.90 -11.52
N GLN A 233 16.89 5.71 -11.04
CA GLN A 233 16.09 4.94 -10.09
C GLN A 233 16.78 4.97 -8.72
N LYS A 234 16.17 5.68 -7.77
CA LYS A 234 16.66 5.82 -6.40
C LYS A 234 15.68 5.14 -5.43
N TYR A 235 16.24 4.55 -4.38
CA TYR A 235 15.50 3.71 -3.45
C TYR A 235 15.63 4.21 -2.02
N LEU A 236 14.52 4.23 -1.30
CA LEU A 236 14.48 4.50 0.12
C LEU A 236 14.90 3.26 0.91
N THR A 237 15.40 3.47 2.12
CA THR A 237 15.74 2.37 3.03
C THR A 237 14.47 1.66 3.48
N ARG A 238 14.47 0.33 3.39
CA ARG A 238 13.32 -0.51 3.71
C ARG A 238 12.80 -0.25 5.13
N GLY A 239 11.48 -0.13 5.27
CA GLY A 239 10.82 0.23 6.54
C GLY A 239 10.94 1.70 6.94
N HIS A 240 11.53 2.54 6.07
CA HIS A 240 11.60 4.00 6.20
C HIS A 240 11.17 4.68 4.90
N THR A 241 10.09 4.18 4.31
CA THR A 241 9.64 4.47 2.95
C THR A 241 8.47 5.46 2.93
N GLN A 242 8.42 6.43 3.85
CA GLN A 242 7.35 7.43 3.82
C GLN A 242 7.39 8.22 2.50
N MET A 243 6.31 8.16 1.74
CA MET A 243 6.18 8.77 0.42
C MET A 243 4.95 9.66 0.32
N GLU A 244 5.01 10.63 -0.58
CA GLU A 244 3.92 11.55 -0.85
C GLU A 244 2.72 10.81 -1.46
N ALA A 245 2.96 9.73 -2.20
CA ALA A 245 1.94 8.81 -2.67
C ALA A 245 1.08 8.23 -1.51
N ASP A 246 1.63 8.00 -0.32
CA ASP A 246 0.88 7.52 0.86
C ASP A 246 -0.27 8.47 1.23
N SER A 247 -0.03 9.80 1.07
CA SER A 247 -1.04 10.82 1.37
C SER A 247 -2.19 10.81 0.35
N VAL A 248 -1.88 10.50 -0.91
CA VAL A 248 -2.87 10.31 -1.98
C VAL A 248 -3.70 9.08 -1.67
N HIS A 249 -3.07 7.95 -1.32
CA HIS A 249 -3.77 6.72 -0.97
C HIS A 249 -4.71 6.92 0.21
N ALA A 250 -4.25 7.61 1.26
CA ALA A 250 -5.08 7.95 2.41
C ALA A 250 -6.29 8.81 2.01
N ALA A 251 -6.10 9.79 1.12
CA ALA A 251 -7.21 10.61 0.61
C ALA A 251 -8.22 9.79 -0.22
N ILE A 252 -7.74 8.88 -1.06
CA ILE A 252 -8.58 7.97 -1.85
C ILE A 252 -9.37 7.05 -0.91
N GLU A 253 -8.73 6.46 0.11
CA GLU A 253 -9.37 5.57 1.08
C GLU A 253 -10.42 6.27 1.94
N THR A 254 -10.21 7.55 2.26
CA THR A 254 -11.15 8.32 3.10
C THR A 254 -12.40 8.73 2.32
N ASN A 255 -12.25 9.00 1.02
CA ASN A 255 -13.32 9.49 0.15
C ASN A 255 -14.06 8.38 -0.63
N SER A 256 -13.63 7.12 -0.51
CA SER A 256 -14.26 5.98 -1.18
C SER A 256 -15.02 5.09 -0.22
#